data_AF-A0A5N5PW02-F1
#
_entry.id   AF-A0A5N5PW02-F1
#
_cell.length_a   1.000
_cell.length_b   1.000
_cell.length_c   1.000
_cell.angle_alpha   90.00
_cell.angle_beta   90.00
_cell.angle_gamma   90.00
#
_symmetry.space_group_name_H-M   'P 1'
#
loop_
_entity.id
_entity.type
_entity.pdbx_description
1 polymer ?
#
loop_
_entity_poly.entity_id
_entity_poly.type
_entity_poly.pdbx_seq_one_letter_code
_entity_poly.pdbx_strand_id
1 'polypeptide(L)' 'MKPIRPIEKFAQAVGKCSAEAAVYGKCVVEDYNSVHKDKCAKEFMRLKDCYLAAAKGKR' A
#
# COMPACT_ATOMS: atom_id res chain seq x y z
N MET A 1 24.90 -8.74 -10.66
CA MET A 1 23.58 -8.62 -10.03
C MET A 1 22.68 -7.75 -10.91
N LYS A 2 21.59 -8.31 -11.45
CA LYS A 2 20.66 -7.54 -12.30
C LYS A 2 19.88 -6.58 -11.39
N PRO A 3 19.93 -5.26 -11.61
CA PRO A 3 19.25 -4.31 -10.72
C PRO A 3 17.76 -4.66 -10.66
N ILE A 4 17.26 -4.77 -9.44
CA ILE A 4 15.85 -4.97 -9.10
C ILE A 4 15.05 -3.69 -9.38
N ARG A 5 15.14 -3.17 -10.62
CA ARG A 5 14.39 -1.99 -11.10
C ARG A 5 12.88 -2.06 -10.82
N PRO A 6 12.22 -3.24 -10.80
CA PRO A 6 10.81 -3.33 -10.43
C PRO A 6 10.56 -3.10 -8.94
N ILE A 7 11.45 -3.61 -8.08
CA ILE A 7 11.29 -3.51 -6.62
C ILE A 7 11.55 -2.08 -6.16
N GLU A 8 12.53 -1.39 -6.75
CA GLU A 8 12.76 0.03 -6.42
C GLU A 8 11.57 0.91 -6.82
N LYS A 9 10.98 0.70 -8.01
CA LYS A 9 9.77 1.42 -8.41
C LYS A 9 8.58 1.13 -7.49
N PHE A 10 8.45 -0.12 -7.06
CA PHE A 10 7.43 -0.50 -6.09
C PHE A 10 7.68 0.16 -4.75
N ALA A 11 8.90 0.11 -4.20
CA ALA A 11 9.29 0.74 -2.95
C ALA A 11 9.06 2.26 -2.97
N GLN A 12 9.37 2.93 -4.09
CA GLN A 12 9.06 4.35 -4.26
C GLN A 12 7.55 4.63 -4.32
N ALA A 13 6.76 3.76 -4.95
CA ALA A 13 5.30 3.87 -4.96
C ALA A 13 4.71 3.65 -3.55
N VAL A 14 5.18 2.62 -2.83
CA VAL A 14 4.85 2.37 -1.42
C VAL A 14 5.19 3.61 -0.58
N GLY A 15 6.40 4.14 -0.78
CA GLY A 15 6.90 5.31 -0.06
C GLY A 15 6.03 6.55 -0.25
N LYS A 16 5.48 6.76 -1.45
CA LYS A 16 4.54 7.86 -1.73
C LYS A 16 3.19 7.66 -1.05
N CYS A 17 2.77 6.41 -0.85
CA CYS A 17 1.51 6.03 -0.21
C CYS A 17 1.69 5.60 1.24
N SER A 18 2.81 5.96 1.88
CA SER A 18 3.17 5.53 3.24
C SER A 18 2.11 5.93 4.27
N ALA A 19 1.44 7.07 4.05
CA ALA A 19 0.39 7.56 4.94
C ALA A 19 -0.82 6.62 4.91
N GLU A 20 -1.35 6.30 3.73
CA GLU A 20 -2.42 5.32 3.59
C GLU A 20 -2.00 3.92 4.07
N ALA A 21 -0.74 3.54 3.87
CA ALA A 21 -0.21 2.26 4.33
C ALA A 21 -0.19 2.16 5.85
N ALA A 22 0.19 3.25 6.53
CA ALA A 22 0.19 3.33 7.98
C ALA A 22 -1.23 3.29 8.55
N VAL A 23 -2.21 3.93 7.89
CA VAL A 23 -3.62 3.89 8.31
C VAL A 23 -4.21 2.49 8.13
N TYR A 24 -3.95 1.84 6.98
CA TYR A 24 -4.34 0.45 6.77
C TYR A 24 -3.68 -0.49 7.80
N GLY A 25 -2.38 -0.32 8.04
CA GLY A 25 -1.64 -1.07 9.05
C GLY A 25 -2.20 -0.89 10.46
N LYS A 26 -2.60 0.33 10.85
CA LYS A 26 -3.24 0.59 12.15
C LYS A 26 -4.55 -0.19 12.29
N CYS A 27 -5.42 -0.15 11.29
CA CYS A 27 -6.68 -0.90 11.31
C CYS A 27 -6.45 -2.42 11.42
N VAL A 28 -5.45 -2.94 10.71
CA VAL A 28 -5.06 -4.36 10.76
C VAL A 28 -4.48 -4.75 12.12
N VAL A 29 -3.66 -3.88 12.73
CA VAL A 29 -3.01 -4.15 14.02
C VAL A 29 -3.99 -4.00 15.19
N GLU A 30 -4.94 -3.06 15.12
CA GLU A 30 -5.98 -2.91 16.15
C GLU A 30 -6.81 -4.17 16.31
N ASP A 31 -7.10 -4.88 15.22
CA ASP A 31 -7.90 -6.10 15.25
C ASP A 31 -7.19 -7.25 14.52
N TYR A 32 -5.91 -7.48 14.89
CA TYR A 32 -5.07 -8.49 14.23
C TYR A 32 -5.65 -9.91 14.33
N ASN A 33 -6.37 -10.21 15.41
CA ASN A 33 -6.97 -11.53 15.64
C ASN A 33 -8.24 -11.80 14.82
N SER A 34 -8.99 -10.76 14.47
CA SER A 34 -10.17 -10.90 13.63
C SER A 34 -10.04 -10.08 12.36
N VAL A 35 -8.83 -9.92 11.82
CA VAL A 35 -8.64 -9.45 10.45
C VAL A 35 -9.28 -10.46 9.51
N HIS A 36 -10.33 -10.02 8.84
CA HIS A 36 -11.00 -10.76 7.78
C HIS A 36 -11.19 -9.87 6.56
N LYS A 37 -11.52 -10.51 5.45
CA LYS A 37 -11.84 -9.82 4.20
C LYS A 37 -12.86 -8.72 4.48
N ASP A 38 -12.60 -7.54 3.92
CA ASP A 38 -13.40 -6.31 4.04
C ASP A 38 -13.31 -5.50 5.36
N LYS A 39 -12.60 -5.99 6.39
CA LYS A 39 -12.53 -5.29 7.68
C LYS A 39 -11.89 -3.90 7.60
N CYS A 40 -10.78 -3.80 6.88
CA CYS A 40 -10.10 -2.53 6.58
C CYS A 40 -10.28 -2.15 5.09
N ALA A 41 -11.44 -2.48 4.50
CA ALA A 41 -11.70 -2.27 3.07
C ALA A 41 -11.50 -0.81 2.64
N LYS A 42 -11.95 0.14 3.47
CA LYS A 42 -11.83 1.58 3.19
C LYS A 42 -10.37 2.01 3.10
N GLU A 43 -9.55 1.60 4.07
CA GLU A 43 -8.14 1.93 4.13
C GLU A 43 -7.37 1.22 3.00
N PHE A 44 -7.72 -0.04 2.74
CA PHE A 44 -7.16 -0.81 1.62
C PHE A 44 -7.49 -0.19 0.27
N MET A 45 -8.72 0.28 0.06
CA MET A 45 -9.13 0.95 -1.18
C MET A 45 -8.34 2.24 -1.41
N ARG A 46 -8.12 3.05 -0.35
CA ARG A 46 -7.28 4.25 -0.42
C ARG A 46 -5.83 3.92 -0.78
N LEU A 47 -5.25 2.95 -0.07
CA LEU A 47 -3.91 2.45 -0.33
C LEU A 47 -3.77 2.00 -1.79
N LYS A 48 -4.70 1.14 -2.24
CA LYS A 48 -4.73 0.61 -3.60
C LYS A 48 -4.82 1.72 -4.65
N ASP A 49 -5.68 2.72 -4.44
CA ASP A 49 -5.83 3.83 -5.37
C ASP A 49 -4.52 4.62 -5.51
N CYS A 50 -3.86 4.94 -4.39
CA CYS A 50 -2.57 5.60 -4.40
C CYS A 50 -1.48 4.74 -5.06
N TYR A 51 -1.44 3.44 -4.77
CA TYR A 51 -0.52 2.52 -5.45
C TYR A 51 -0.73 2.48 -6.96
N LEU A 52 -1.99 2.44 -7.41
CA LEU A 52 -2.33 2.44 -8.83
C LEU A 52 -1.96 3.78 -9.48
N ALA A 53 -2.17 4.90 -8.80
CA ALA A 53 -1.75 6.23 -9.26
C ALA A 53 -0.22 6.36 -9.33
N ALA A 54 0.50 5.84 -8.33
CA ALA A 54 1.95 5.87 -8.27
C ALA A 54 2.61 4.88 -9.25
N ALA A 55 2.01 3.70 -9.47
CA ALA A 55 2.46 2.69 -10.42
C ALA A 55 2.18 3.09 -11.87
N LYS A 56 1.11 3.86 -12.13
CA LYS A 56 0.86 4.54 -13.41
C LYS A 56 1.84 5.67 -13.72
N GLY A 57 2.91 5.81 -12.90
CA GLY A 57 4.08 6.65 -13.06
C GLY A 57 4.08 7.54 -14.30
N LYS A 58 3.93 8.85 -14.05
CA LYS A 58 4.26 9.93 -14.98
C LYS A 58 5.44 9.53 -15.86
N ARG A 59 5.16 9.53 -17.17
CA ARG A 59 6.09 9.43 -18.30
C ARG A 59 7.31 10.33 -18.11
#